data_AF-A0A378U6S0-F1
#
_entry.id   AF-A0A378U6S0-F1
#
_cell.length_a   1.000
_cell.length_b   1.000
_cell.length_c   1.000
_cell.angle_alpha   90.00
_cell.angle_beta   90.00
_cell.angle_gamma   90.00
#
_symmetry.space_group_name_H-M   'P 1'
#
loop_
_entity.id
_entity.type
_entity.pdbx_description
1 polymer ?
#
loop_
_entity_poly.entity_id
_entity_poly.type
_entity_poly.pdbx_seq_one_letter_code
_entity_poly.pdbx_strand_id
1 'polypeptide(L)'
;MGSLASRLNWLRAGVLGANDGIVSTAGIVVGVAAATAEHAPILTAGVAGLAAGAVSMALGEYVSVSTQRDTERALLHKERRELRDDPAAELEELAALYEAKGLSTATARTVAEELTDHDAFAAHAEVELGIDPRN
;
A
#
# COMPACT_ATOMS: atom_id res chain seq x y z
N MET A 1 10.27 1.95 12.63
CA MET A 1 10.96 2.72 11.56
C MET A 1 10.43 2.22 10.24
N GLY A 2 9.81 3.05 9.40
CA GLY A 2 9.15 2.59 8.17
C GLY A 2 10.09 1.79 7.26
N SER A 3 9.59 0.68 6.72
CA SER A 3 10.30 -0.20 5.79
C SER A 3 10.84 0.59 4.60
N LEU A 4 11.91 0.12 3.95
CA LEU A 4 12.46 0.76 2.74
C LEU A 4 11.37 0.99 1.68
N ALA A 5 10.45 0.03 1.53
CA ALA A 5 9.30 0.13 0.64
C ALA A 5 8.40 1.33 0.97
N SER A 6 8.09 1.57 2.25
CA SER A 6 7.29 2.73 2.67
C SER A 6 7.95 4.07 2.32
N ARG A 7 9.28 4.16 2.49
CA ARG A 7 10.06 5.36 2.16
C ARG A 7 10.11 5.59 0.65
N LEU A 8 10.28 4.53 -0.13
CA LEU A 8 10.25 4.58 -1.60
C LEU A 8 8.86 4.97 -2.12
N ASN A 9 7.78 4.47 -1.50
CA ASN A 9 6.41 4.85 -1.85
C ASN A 9 6.15 6.33 -1.57
N TRP A 10 6.59 6.85 -0.41
CA TRP A 10 6.49 8.27 -0.10
C TRP A 10 7.29 9.14 -1.08
N LEU A 11 8.52 8.74 -1.39
CA LEU A 11 9.35 9.45 -2.37
C LEU A 11 8.72 9.45 -3.76
N ARG A 12 8.19 8.30 -4.19
CA ARG A 12 7.48 8.15 -5.48
C ARG A 12 6.26 9.07 -5.53
N ALA A 13 5.44 9.08 -4.49
CA ALA A 13 4.27 9.96 -4.41
C ALA A 13 4.66 11.43 -4.46
N GLY A 14 5.73 11.82 -3.74
CA GLY A 14 6.24 13.19 -3.76
C GLY A 14 6.81 13.62 -5.12
N VAL A 15 7.56 12.75 -5.80
CA VAL A 15 8.16 13.05 -7.12
C VAL A 15 7.09 13.15 -8.21
N LEU A 16 6.16 12.19 -8.25
CA LEU A 16 5.01 12.26 -9.17
C LEU A 16 4.15 13.49 -8.87
N GLY A 17 3.96 13.80 -7.59
CA GLY A 17 3.30 15.01 -7.10
C GLY A 17 3.89 16.29 -7.67
N ALA A 18 5.20 16.44 -7.53
CA ALA A 18 5.93 17.61 -8.02
C ALA A 18 5.88 17.70 -9.55
N ASN A 19 6.05 16.58 -10.25
CA ASN A 19 6.01 16.54 -11.71
C ASN A 19 4.64 16.97 -12.24
N ASP A 20 3.57 16.35 -11.73
CA ASP A 20 2.21 16.66 -12.18
C ASP A 20 1.83 18.09 -11.81
N GLY A 21 2.22 18.57 -10.63
CA GLY A 21 1.99 19.95 -10.20
C GLY A 21 2.63 20.97 -11.13
N ILE A 22 3.88 20.76 -11.55
CA ILE A 22 4.58 21.66 -12.49
C ILE A 22 3.89 21.64 -13.86
N VAL A 23 3.66 20.46 -14.43
CA VAL A 23 3.12 20.31 -15.79
C VAL A 23 1.70 20.82 -15.88
N SER A 24 0.83 20.45 -14.93
CA SER A 24 -0.58 20.87 -14.91
C SER A 24 -0.72 22.38 -14.70
N THR A 25 0.02 22.96 -13.76
CA THR A 25 -0.03 24.41 -13.49
C THR A 25 0.50 25.21 -14.68
N ALA A 26 1.61 24.79 -15.27
CA ALA A 26 2.15 25.43 -16.47
C ALA A 26 1.15 25.35 -17.64
N GLY A 27 0.52 24.19 -17.83
CA GLY A 27 -0.53 24.00 -18.83
C GLY A 27 -1.73 24.92 -18.62
N ILE A 28 -2.22 25.06 -17.38
CA ILE A 28 -3.32 25.98 -17.03
C ILE A 28 -2.91 27.44 -17.32
N VAL A 29 -1.73 27.86 -16.86
CA VAL A 29 -1.23 29.23 -17.06
C VAL A 29 -1.07 29.55 -18.54
N VAL A 30 -0.46 28.66 -19.32
CA VAL A 30 -0.30 28.83 -20.78
C VAL A 30 -1.64 28.85 -21.49
N GLY A 31 -2.56 27.96 -21.12
CA GLY A 31 -3.90 27.90 -21.71
C GLY A 31 -4.72 29.17 -21.48
N VAL A 32 -4.68 29.72 -20.27
CA VAL A 32 -5.37 30.98 -19.96
C VAL A 32 -4.68 32.18 -20.62
N ALA A 33 -3.34 32.20 -20.65
CA ALA A 33 -2.57 33.25 -21.32
C ALA A 33 -2.80 33.28 -22.85
N ALA A 34 -3.17 32.15 -23.46
CA ALA A 34 -3.57 32.11 -24.86
C ALA A 34 -4.93 32.77 -25.12
N ALA A 35 -5.80 32.88 -24.10
CA ALA A 35 -7.13 33.46 -24.21
C ALA A 35 -7.21 34.92 -23.76
N THR A 36 -6.27 35.39 -22.92
CA THR A 36 -6.22 36.77 -22.44
C THR A 36 -4.79 37.21 -22.11
N ALA A 37 -4.51 38.50 -22.30
CA ALA A 37 -3.26 39.13 -21.88
C ALA A 37 -3.33 39.72 -20.45
N GLU A 38 -4.48 39.63 -19.79
CA GLU A 38 -4.65 40.15 -18.43
C GLU A 38 -3.94 39.25 -17.40
N HIS A 39 -3.08 39.85 -16.58
CA HIS A 39 -2.33 39.11 -15.56
C HIS A 39 -3.22 38.52 -14.46
N ALA A 40 -4.28 39.22 -14.05
CA ALA A 40 -5.11 38.81 -12.93
C ALA A 40 -5.82 37.45 -13.17
N PRO A 41 -6.49 37.22 -14.31
CA PRO A 41 -7.03 35.91 -14.67
C PRO A 41 -5.98 34.80 -14.71
N ILE A 42 -4.81 35.06 -15.31
CA ILE A 42 -3.72 34.08 -15.45
C ILE A 42 -3.20 33.64 -14.08
N LEU A 43 -2.90 34.60 -13.20
CA LEU A 43 -2.42 34.31 -11.84
C LEU A 43 -3.46 33.58 -11.01
N THR A 44 -4.72 34.02 -11.09
CA THR A 44 -5.83 33.40 -10.36
C THR A 44 -6.01 31.94 -10.78
N ALA A 45 -5.97 31.65 -12.09
CA ALA A 45 -6.07 30.30 -12.62
C ALA A 45 -4.89 29.42 -12.20
N GLY A 46 -3.65 29.94 -12.25
CA GLY A 46 -2.46 29.21 -11.81
C GLY A 46 -2.51 28.84 -10.32
N VAL A 47 -2.87 29.79 -9.45
CA VAL A 47 -3.00 29.54 -8.00
C VAL A 47 -4.14 28.57 -7.70
N ALA A 48 -5.29 28.73 -8.36
CA ALA A 48 -6.42 27.82 -8.20
C ALA A 48 -6.07 26.39 -8.66
N GLY A 49 -5.37 26.26 -9.80
CA GLY A 49 -4.90 24.98 -10.33
C GLY A 49 -3.92 24.29 -9.39
N LEU A 50 -2.92 25.01 -8.87
CA LEU A 50 -1.99 24.50 -7.86
C LEU A 50 -2.72 24.00 -6.61
N ALA A 51 -3.62 24.81 -6.06
CA ALA A 51 -4.35 24.47 -4.85
C ALA A 51 -5.25 23.23 -5.07
N ALA A 52 -6.00 23.20 -6.16
CA ALA A 52 -6.85 22.07 -6.52
C ALA A 52 -6.04 20.79 -6.74
N GLY A 53 -4.92 20.88 -7.47
CA GLY A 53 -4.01 19.76 -7.70
C GLY A 53 -3.43 19.21 -6.39
N ALA A 54 -2.91 20.09 -5.53
CA ALA A 54 -2.34 19.70 -4.24
C ALA A 54 -3.37 19.01 -3.33
N VAL A 55 -4.59 19.55 -3.23
CA VAL A 55 -5.68 18.94 -2.45
C VAL A 55 -6.07 17.58 -3.02
N SER A 56 -6.21 17.47 -4.34
CA SER A 56 -6.54 16.21 -5.01
C SER A 56 -5.50 15.12 -4.73
N MET A 57 -4.22 15.45 -4.83
CA MET A 57 -3.13 14.50 -4.57
C MET A 57 -3.05 14.09 -3.09
N ALA A 58 -3.20 15.04 -2.18
CA ALA A 58 -3.19 14.75 -0.74
C ALA A 58 -4.35 13.83 -0.34
N LEU A 59 -5.56 14.11 -0.84
CA LEU A 59 -6.74 13.28 -0.59
C LEU A 59 -6.62 11.90 -1.26
N GLY A 60 -6.11 11.85 -2.48
CA GLY A 60 -5.87 10.59 -3.20
C GLY A 60 -4.91 9.67 -2.45
N GLU A 61 -3.79 10.21 -1.95
CA GLU A 61 -2.84 9.43 -1.16
C GLU A 61 -3.42 9.00 0.19
N TYR A 62 -4.15 9.90 0.88
CA TYR A 62 -4.83 9.56 2.13
C TYR A 62 -5.82 8.40 1.95
N VAL A 63 -6.68 8.47 0.93
CA VAL A 63 -7.66 7.41 0.62
C VAL A 63 -6.95 6.11 0.26
N SER A 64 -5.89 6.17 -0.56
CA SER A 64 -5.07 5.02 -0.92
C SER A 64 -4.50 4.30 0.31
N VAL A 65 -3.85 5.04 1.20
CA VAL A 65 -3.26 4.49 2.44
C VAL A 65 -4.35 3.94 3.38
N SER A 66 -5.48 4.64 3.50
CA SER A 66 -6.59 4.17 4.34
C SER A 66 -7.18 2.85 3.84
N THR A 67 -7.38 2.73 2.52
CA THR A 67 -7.92 1.51 1.88
C THR A 67 -6.95 0.33 2.03
N GLN A 68 -5.65 0.58 1.90
CA GLN A 68 -4.62 -0.45 2.13
C GLN A 68 -4.68 -0.97 3.57
N ARG A 69 -4.71 -0.07 4.56
CA ARG A 69 -4.81 -0.47 5.98
C ARG A 69 -6.10 -1.22 6.30
N ASP A 70 -7.23 -0.83 5.70
CA ASP A 70 -8.50 -1.52 5.92
C ASP A 70 -8.51 -2.90 5.26
N THR A 71 -7.87 -3.05 4.10
CA THR A 71 -7.65 -4.35 3.44
C THR A 71 -6.77 -5.26 4.29
N GLU A 72 -5.63 -4.77 4.78
CA GLU A 72 -4.74 -5.52 5.69
C GLU A 72 -5.50 -5.99 6.93
N ARG A 73 -6.28 -5.11 7.57
CA ARG A 73 -7.11 -5.47 8.72
C ARG A 73 -8.16 -6.52 8.38
N ALA A 74 -8.79 -6.44 7.22
CA ALA A 74 -9.78 -7.42 6.79
C ALA A 74 -9.16 -8.80 6.58
N LEU A 75 -7.97 -8.86 5.96
CA LEU A 75 -7.20 -10.09 5.78
C LEU A 75 -6.77 -10.68 7.13
N LEU A 76 -6.22 -9.88 8.04
CA LEU A 76 -5.86 -10.34 9.38
C LEU A 76 -7.07 -10.87 10.19
N HIS A 77 -8.26 -10.29 10.00
CA HIS A 77 -9.48 -10.83 10.63
C HIS A 77 -9.96 -12.12 9.98
N LYS A 78 -9.79 -12.27 8.67
CA LYS A 78 -10.08 -13.50 7.92
C LYS A 78 -9.16 -14.63 8.43
N GLU A 79 -7.87 -14.35 8.54
CA GLU A 79 -6.86 -15.28 9.03
C GLU A 79 -7.15 -15.80 10.44
N ARG A 80 -7.46 -14.91 11.39
CA ARG A 80 -7.86 -15.32 12.75
C ARG A 80 -9.09 -16.21 12.77
N ARG A 81 -10.00 -16.02 11.80
CA ARG A 81 -11.20 -16.85 11.69
C ARG A 81 -10.85 -18.22 11.15
N GLU A 82 -10.00 -18.29 10.14
CA GLU A 82 -9.57 -19.53 9.49
C GLU A 82 -8.77 -20.41 10.45
N LEU A 83 -7.78 -19.87 11.15
CA LEU A 83 -7.03 -20.56 12.21
C LEU A 83 -7.91 -21.10 13.35
N ARG A 84 -9.05 -20.47 13.61
CA ARG A 84 -10.01 -20.94 14.62
C ARG A 84 -10.94 -22.02 14.06
N ASP A 85 -11.41 -21.84 12.84
CA ASP A 85 -12.47 -22.64 12.25
C ASP A 85 -11.93 -23.96 11.66
N ASP A 86 -10.71 -23.97 11.09
CA ASP A 86 -10.04 -25.17 10.56
C ASP A 86 -8.49 -25.14 10.72
N PRO A 87 -7.96 -25.28 11.95
CA PRO A 87 -6.51 -25.22 12.20
C PRO A 87 -5.72 -26.33 11.49
N ALA A 88 -6.36 -27.45 11.13
CA ALA A 88 -5.70 -28.54 10.41
C ALA A 88 -5.47 -28.18 8.95
N ALA A 89 -6.45 -27.55 8.29
CA ALA A 89 -6.29 -27.04 6.93
C ALA A 89 -5.21 -25.95 6.87
N GLU A 90 -5.20 -25.02 7.83
CA GLU A 90 -4.21 -23.95 7.90
C GLU A 90 -2.76 -24.48 8.03
N LEU A 91 -2.55 -25.52 8.83
CA LEU A 91 -1.23 -26.15 8.94
C LEU A 91 -0.76 -26.77 7.61
N GLU A 92 -1.66 -27.40 6.85
CA GLU A 92 -1.35 -27.91 5.51
C GLU A 92 -1.07 -26.78 4.52
N GLU A 93 -1.82 -25.67 4.60
CA GLU A 93 -1.59 -24.48 3.79
C GLU A 93 -0.21 -23.87 4.06
N LEU A 94 0.15 -23.68 5.33
CA LEU A 94 1.46 -23.13 5.69
C LEU A 94 2.60 -24.03 5.19
N ALA A 95 2.46 -25.35 5.33
CA ALA A 95 3.43 -26.29 4.78
C ALA A 95 3.53 -26.16 3.25
N ALA A 96 2.41 -26.10 2.54
CA ALA A 96 2.39 -25.91 1.09
C ALA A 96 3.04 -24.58 0.64
N LEU A 97 2.84 -23.50 1.40
CA LEU A 97 3.49 -22.20 1.14
C LEU A 97 5.02 -22.30 1.27
N TYR A 98 5.52 -23.05 2.25
CA TYR A 98 6.96 -23.29 2.40
C TYR A 98 7.53 -24.23 1.33
N GLU A 99 6.78 -25.25 0.91
CA GLU A 99 7.16 -26.06 -0.25
C GLU A 99 7.28 -25.20 -1.52
N ALA A 100 6.32 -24.29 -1.75
CA ALA A 100 6.35 -23.36 -2.88
C ALA A 100 7.55 -22.40 -2.83
N LYS A 101 8.09 -22.12 -1.64
CA LYS A 101 9.35 -21.37 -1.45
C LYS A 101 10.61 -22.21 -1.71
N GLY A 102 10.46 -23.52 -1.94
CA GLY A 102 11.54 -24.44 -2.32
C GLY A 102 11.99 -25.40 -1.22
N LEU A 103 11.26 -25.50 -0.11
CA LEU A 103 11.55 -26.52 0.91
C LEU A 103 11.08 -27.90 0.44
N SER A 104 11.75 -28.95 0.92
CA SER A 104 11.21 -30.31 0.75
C SER A 104 9.95 -30.48 1.60
N THR A 105 9.04 -31.36 1.21
CA THR A 105 7.80 -31.65 1.97
C THR A 105 8.04 -31.93 3.44
N ALA A 106 9.05 -32.74 3.76
CA ALA A 106 9.39 -33.05 5.15
C ALA A 106 9.86 -31.81 5.94
N THR A 107 10.70 -30.98 5.32
CA THR A 107 11.18 -29.73 5.95
C THR A 107 10.06 -28.72 6.09
N ALA A 108 9.25 -28.52 5.04
CA ALA A 108 8.14 -27.58 5.05
C ALA A 108 7.10 -27.93 6.11
N ARG A 109 6.78 -29.21 6.26
CA ARG A 109 5.90 -29.70 7.32
C ARG A 109 6.46 -29.41 8.71
N THR A 110 7.75 -29.71 8.94
CA THR A 110 8.41 -29.46 10.21
C THR A 110 8.39 -27.96 10.56
N VAL A 111 8.70 -27.10 9.59
CA VAL A 111 8.66 -25.64 9.77
C VAL A 111 7.24 -25.15 10.08
N ALA A 112 6.23 -25.65 9.37
CA ALA A 112 4.85 -25.28 9.61
C ALA A 112 4.39 -25.67 11.02
N GLU A 113 4.72 -26.88 11.49
CA GLU A 113 4.40 -27.35 12.85
C GLU A 113 5.09 -26.49 13.91
N GLU A 114 6.41 -26.28 13.80
CA GLU A 114 7.17 -25.47 14.77
C GLU A 114 6.68 -24.02 14.85
N LEU A 115 6.33 -23.41 13.71
CA LEU A 115 5.82 -22.04 13.66
C LEU A 115 4.38 -21.93 14.15
N THR A 116 3.54 -22.94 13.85
CA THR A 116 2.16 -23.01 14.35
C THR A 116 2.14 -23.11 15.88
N ASP A 117 3.01 -23.95 16.45
CA ASP A 117 3.14 -24.12 17.90
C ASP A 117 3.66 -22.85 18.59
N HIS A 118 4.52 -22.08 17.93
CA HIS A 118 5.03 -20.82 18.45
C HIS A 118 4.01 -19.67 18.34
N ASP A 119 3.54 -19.37 17.12
CA ASP A 119 2.54 -18.35 16.81
C ASP A 119 1.99 -18.54 15.39
N ALA A 120 0.94 -19.36 15.28
CA ALA A 120 0.28 -19.64 13.99
C ALA A 120 -0.19 -18.36 13.27
N PHE A 121 -0.75 -17.40 14.02
CA PHE A 121 -1.26 -16.17 13.43
C PHE A 121 -0.14 -15.31 12.84
N ALA A 122 0.98 -15.19 13.54
CA ALA A 122 2.13 -14.46 13.01
C ALA A 122 2.77 -15.18 11.81
N ALA A 123 2.83 -16.51 11.85
CA ALA A 123 3.37 -17.30 10.75
C ALA A 123 2.57 -17.10 9.46
N HIS A 124 1.24 -17.25 9.52
CA HIS A 124 0.38 -17.04 8.36
C HIS A 124 0.36 -15.58 7.88
N ALA A 125 0.24 -14.62 8.81
CA ALA A 125 0.28 -13.21 8.44
C ALA A 125 1.56 -12.82 7.69
N GLU A 126 2.72 -13.35 8.09
CA GLU A 126 3.99 -13.08 7.40
C GLU A 126 4.13 -13.87 6.09
N VAL A 127 3.84 -15.17 6.11
CA VAL A 127 4.15 -16.09 5.01
C VAL A 127 3.14 -15.99 3.87
N GLU A 128 1.85 -15.92 4.20
CA GLU A 128 0.74 -15.86 3.25
C GLU A 128 0.44 -14.41 2.84
N LEU A 129 0.26 -13.53 3.84
CA LEU A 129 -0.22 -12.17 3.59
C LEU A 129 0.92 -11.16 3.35
N GLY A 130 2.15 -11.47 3.76
CA GLY A 130 3.27 -10.53 3.72
C GLY A 130 3.11 -9.35 4.70
N ILE A 131 2.27 -9.51 5.72
CA ILE A 131 1.94 -8.49 6.72
C ILE A 131 2.65 -8.85 8.03
N ASP A 132 3.35 -7.89 8.65
CA ASP A 132 3.83 -8.06 10.02
C ASP A 132 2.71 -7.67 10.99
N PRO A 133 2.08 -8.64 11.70
CA PRO A 133 0.95 -8.34 12.58
C PRO A 133 1.34 -7.55 13.84
N ARG A 134 2.64 -7.28 14.05
CA ARG A 134 3.18 -6.56 15.22
C ARG A 134 3.48 -5.08 14.93
N ASN A 135 3.33 -4.62 13.68
CA ASN A 135 3.55 -3.22 13.27
C ASN A 135 2.28 -2.36 13.31
#